data_AF-A0A8B8KK80-F1
#
_entry.id   AF-A0A8B8KK80-F1
#
_cell.length_a   1.000
_cell.length_b   1.000
_cell.length_c   1.000
_cell.angle_alpha   90.00
_cell.angle_beta   90.00
_cell.angle_gamma   90.00
#
_symmetry.space_group_name_H-M   'P 1'
#
loop_
_entity.id
_entity.type
_entity.pdbx_description
1 polymer ?
#
loop_
_entity_poly.entity_id
_entity_poly.type
_entity_poly.pdbx_seq_one_letter_code
_entity_poly.pdbx_strand_id
1 'polypeptide(L)'
;MGDQEAVVTAEASVMGEVKEWLAKTFEAAGKPVPDFEYTPRSVSHLHHLMTLSKAKDEAARLVARDFRLKASEYRSQAARIREILENVGLAQEGLPSNVVVTAQVLANVANLLNIRDTEMSSFLVAMGDISLRKTGVEEKRAKVHKESKLLLDYTRKAIARLTYLKRTLAQLEDEVAPCEAQMENWNTNLQVMAAKERQYMQQCANYKEIIDERWTSNCIDLCMLQTTTLTQFCIMLRILKLSVNYMSV
;
A
#
# COMPACT_ATOMS: atom_id res chain seq x y z
N MET A 1 29.47 44.85 -25.80
CA MET A 1 30.40 44.50 -24.71
C MET A 1 30.11 45.25 -23.40
N GLY A 2 29.05 46.05 -23.28
CA GLY A 2 28.69 46.75 -22.02
C GLY A 2 27.71 45.99 -21.10
N ASP A 3 26.96 45.01 -21.60
CA ASP A 3 25.92 44.34 -20.80
C ASP A 3 26.44 43.21 -19.90
N GLN A 4 27.60 42.63 -20.22
CA GLN A 4 28.18 41.53 -19.42
C GLN A 4 28.82 42.04 -18.12
N GLU A 5 29.35 43.27 -18.11
CA GLU A 5 30.06 43.86 -16.97
C GLU A 5 29.08 44.38 -15.89
N ALA A 6 27.87 44.79 -16.31
CA ALA A 6 26.79 45.21 -15.41
C ALA A 6 26.16 44.03 -14.64
N VAL A 7 26.08 42.84 -15.25
CA VAL A 7 25.51 41.64 -14.61
C VAL A 7 26.46 41.09 -13.53
N VAL A 8 27.76 41.06 -13.81
CA VAL A 8 28.77 40.53 -12.87
C VAL A 8 28.92 41.42 -11.63
N THR A 9 28.78 42.74 -11.79
CA THR A 9 28.82 43.69 -10.66
C THR A 9 27.58 43.60 -9.77
N ALA A 10 26.39 43.37 -10.35
CA ALA A 10 25.16 43.15 -9.60
C ALA A 10 25.19 41.83 -8.80
N GLU A 11 25.69 40.74 -9.38
CA GLU A 11 25.82 39.43 -8.71
C GLU A 11 26.84 39.47 -7.56
N ALA A 12 27.94 40.21 -7.72
CA ALA A 12 28.93 40.43 -6.67
C ALA A 12 28.35 41.23 -5.48
N SER A 13 27.51 42.25 -5.76
CA SER A 13 26.83 43.03 -4.72
C SER A 13 25.83 42.17 -3.93
N VAL A 14 25.01 41.39 -4.62
CA VAL A 14 24.03 40.47 -3.99
C VAL A 14 24.73 39.41 -3.13
N MET A 15 25.86 38.87 -3.59
CA MET A 15 26.64 37.91 -2.81
C MET A 15 27.24 38.54 -1.54
N GLY A 16 27.69 39.80 -1.60
CA GLY A 16 28.18 40.56 -0.44
C GLY A 16 27.10 40.73 0.64
N GLU A 17 25.91 41.16 0.24
CA GLU A 17 24.78 41.33 1.15
C GLU A 17 24.35 40.01 1.82
N VAL A 18 24.34 38.92 1.06
CA VAL A 18 24.02 37.58 1.58
C VAL A 18 25.06 37.11 2.59
N LYS A 19 26.36 37.35 2.34
CA LYS A 19 27.44 36.99 3.26
C LYS A 19 27.36 37.76 4.57
N GLU A 20 27.10 39.07 4.51
CA GLU A 20 26.91 39.90 5.70
C GLU A 20 25.67 39.46 6.50
N TRP A 21 24.56 39.21 5.82
CA TRP A 21 23.34 38.72 6.46
C TRP A 21 23.56 37.37 7.16
N LEU A 22 24.24 36.42 6.50
CA LEU A 22 24.59 35.13 7.11
C LEU A 22 25.49 35.30 8.33
N ALA A 23 26.54 36.13 8.24
CA ALA A 23 27.42 36.41 9.37
C ALA A 23 26.63 36.93 10.57
N LYS A 24 25.77 37.95 10.37
CA LYS A 24 24.94 38.53 11.42
C LYS A 24 23.94 37.54 12.02
N THR A 25 23.28 36.75 11.18
CA THR A 25 22.27 35.77 11.64
C THR A 25 22.89 34.64 12.44
N PHE A 26 24.06 34.14 12.02
CA PHE A 26 24.77 33.07 12.72
C PHE A 26 25.48 33.59 13.99
N GLU A 27 26.02 34.81 13.97
CA GLU A 27 26.55 35.49 15.15
C GLU A 27 25.47 35.66 16.23
N ALA A 28 24.26 36.11 15.86
CA ALA A 28 23.13 36.21 16.78
C ALA A 28 22.73 34.85 17.39
N ALA A 29 23.01 33.74 16.69
CA ALA A 29 22.78 32.38 17.17
C ALA A 29 23.99 31.77 17.91
N GLY A 30 25.09 32.52 18.06
CA GLY A 30 26.34 32.06 18.69
C GLY A 30 27.03 30.93 17.92
N LYS A 31 26.82 30.83 16.59
CA LYS A 31 27.38 29.77 15.74
C LYS A 31 28.23 30.38 14.62
N PRO A 32 29.27 29.70 14.14
CA PRO A 32 29.97 30.10 12.93
C PRO A 32 29.10 29.81 11.69
N VAL A 33 29.31 30.57 10.62
CA VAL A 33 28.69 30.29 9.32
C VAL A 33 29.30 28.99 8.77
N PRO A 34 28.50 27.98 8.39
CA PRO A 34 29.01 26.76 7.76
C PRO A 34 29.69 27.07 6.43
N ASP A 35 30.75 26.33 6.10
CA ASP A 35 31.39 26.43 4.79
C ASP A 35 30.49 25.77 3.72
N PHE A 36 30.14 26.51 2.68
CA PHE A 36 29.38 26.00 1.53
C PHE A 36 29.79 26.69 0.23
N GLU A 37 29.48 26.06 -0.90
CA GLU A 37 29.82 26.58 -2.21
C GLU A 37 28.86 27.70 -2.65
N TYR A 38 29.41 28.87 -2.95
CA TYR A 38 28.69 30.02 -3.48
C TYR A 38 28.50 29.87 -5.00
N THR A 39 27.54 29.03 -5.39
CA THR A 39 27.05 28.95 -6.78
C THR A 39 26.02 30.05 -7.05
N PRO A 40 25.83 30.52 -8.29
CA PRO A 40 24.80 31.52 -8.61
C PRO A 40 23.39 31.10 -8.17
N ARG A 41 23.09 29.80 -8.24
CA ARG A 41 21.84 29.20 -7.77
C ARG A 41 21.71 29.27 -6.24
N SER A 42 22.77 28.98 -5.48
CA SER A 42 22.73 29.06 -4.02
C SER A 42 22.64 30.51 -3.54
N VAL A 43 23.36 31.44 -4.17
CA VAL A 43 23.28 32.87 -3.87
C VAL A 43 21.88 33.43 -4.14
N SER A 44 21.25 33.07 -5.27
CA SER A 44 19.87 33.48 -5.59
C SER A 44 18.86 32.99 -4.55
N HIS A 45 18.98 31.71 -4.12
CA HIS A 45 18.10 31.14 -3.11
C HIS A 45 18.31 31.80 -1.73
N LEU A 46 19.56 32.03 -1.33
CA LEU A 46 19.91 32.70 -0.08
C LEU A 46 19.48 34.17 -0.09
N HIS A 47 19.57 34.86 -1.22
CA HIS A 47 19.07 36.23 -1.36
C HIS A 47 17.55 36.28 -1.19
N HIS A 48 16.81 35.35 -1.80
CA HIS A 48 15.37 35.24 -1.57
C HIS A 48 15.03 34.97 -0.10
N LEU A 49 15.77 34.07 0.55
CA LEU A 49 15.61 33.77 1.98
C LEU A 49 15.90 35.01 2.84
N MET A 50 16.96 35.76 2.53
CA MET A 50 17.31 37.01 3.20
C MET A 50 16.19 38.03 3.07
N THR A 51 15.66 38.27 1.86
CA THR A 51 14.56 39.22 1.65
C THR A 51 13.33 38.81 2.46
N LEU A 52 13.00 37.52 2.48
CA LEU A 52 11.87 36.99 3.23
C LEU A 52 12.10 37.13 4.74
N SER A 53 13.31 36.83 5.24
CA SER A 53 13.68 37.04 6.65
C SER A 53 13.54 38.50 7.04
N LYS A 54 14.17 39.43 6.29
CA LYS A 54 14.10 40.87 6.55
C LYS A 54 12.66 41.36 6.60
N ALA A 55 11.81 40.92 5.67
CA ALA A 55 10.39 41.29 5.65
C ALA A 55 9.63 40.75 6.88
N LYS A 56 9.91 39.52 7.32
CA LYS A 56 9.30 38.93 8.51
C LYS A 56 9.78 39.59 9.80
N ASP A 57 11.07 39.88 9.90
CA ASP A 57 11.67 40.58 11.03
C ASP A 57 11.09 41.99 11.17
N GLU A 58 10.92 42.71 10.06
CA GLU A 58 10.28 44.03 10.06
C GLU A 58 8.81 43.95 10.47
N ALA A 59 8.04 42.99 9.94
CA ALA A 59 6.65 42.78 10.35
C ALA A 59 6.54 42.46 11.85
N ALA A 60 7.41 41.58 12.38
CA ALA A 60 7.46 41.26 13.79
C ALA A 60 7.82 42.49 14.64
N ARG A 61 8.78 43.30 14.19
CA ARG A 61 9.18 44.55 14.85
C ARG A 61 8.03 45.56 14.91
N LEU A 62 7.28 45.73 13.82
CA LEU A 62 6.13 46.62 13.76
C LEU A 62 5.03 46.17 14.73
N VAL A 63 4.70 44.88 14.75
CA VAL A 63 3.72 44.29 15.67
C VAL A 63 4.15 44.45 17.13
N ALA A 64 5.43 44.19 17.43
CA ALA A 64 5.98 44.38 18.77
C ALA A 64 5.90 45.85 19.21
N ARG A 65 6.20 46.80 18.30
CA ARG A 65 6.08 48.23 18.57
C ARG A 65 4.63 48.64 18.84
N ASP A 66 3.70 48.17 18.03
CA ASP A 66 2.27 48.44 18.19
C ASP A 66 1.76 47.94 19.56
N PHE A 67 2.08 46.70 19.92
CA PHE A 67 1.71 46.17 21.23
C PHE A 67 2.33 46.94 22.40
N ARG A 68 3.56 47.43 22.27
CA ARG A 68 4.19 48.27 23.31
C ARG A 68 3.48 49.61 23.47
N LEU A 69 3.12 50.27 22.37
CA LEU A 69 2.37 51.51 22.38
C LEU A 69 0.99 51.29 23.02
N LYS A 70 0.25 50.29 22.54
CA LYS A 70 -1.07 49.94 23.06
C LYS A 70 -1.02 49.58 24.55
N ALA A 71 0.02 48.86 24.99
CA ALA A 71 0.22 48.56 26.40
C ALA A 71 0.51 49.83 27.23
N SER A 72 1.22 50.81 26.68
CA SER A 72 1.43 52.10 27.38
C SER A 72 0.14 52.91 27.51
N GLU A 73 -0.70 52.92 26.47
CA GLU A 73 -2.02 53.56 26.48
C GLU A 73 -2.97 52.88 27.49
N TYR A 74 -2.99 51.55 27.53
CA TYR A 74 -3.80 50.85 28.54
C TYR A 74 -3.32 51.13 29.96
N ARG A 75 -2.01 51.24 30.20
CA ARG A 75 -1.47 51.60 31.52
C ARG A 75 -1.84 53.02 31.92
N SER A 76 -1.75 53.99 31.02
CA SER A 76 -2.12 55.38 31.31
C SER A 76 -3.62 55.52 31.57
N GLN A 77 -4.46 54.84 30.78
CA GLN A 77 -5.90 54.82 30.99
C GLN A 77 -6.28 54.13 32.31
N ALA A 78 -5.61 53.03 32.68
CA ALA A 78 -5.83 52.37 33.96
C ALA A 78 -5.46 53.26 35.15
N ALA A 79 -4.35 54.01 35.04
CA ALA A 79 -3.94 54.99 36.05
C ALA A 79 -4.98 56.11 36.19
N ARG A 80 -5.46 56.66 35.07
CA ARG A 80 -6.52 57.69 35.06
C ARG A 80 -7.81 57.19 35.70
N ILE A 81 -8.26 55.97 35.38
CA ILE A 81 -9.47 55.39 35.99
C ILE A 81 -9.29 55.21 37.49
N ARG A 82 -8.12 54.75 37.93
CA ARG A 82 -7.80 54.60 39.35
C ARG A 82 -7.89 55.93 40.09
N GLU A 83 -7.27 56.99 39.55
CA GLU A 83 -7.32 58.34 40.13
C GLU A 83 -8.76 58.88 40.23
N ILE A 84 -9.57 58.67 39.19
CA ILE A 84 -10.99 59.06 39.22
C ILE A 84 -11.73 58.30 40.34
N LEU A 85 -11.52 57.00 40.47
CA LEU A 85 -12.14 56.18 41.51
C LEU A 85 -11.71 56.60 42.91
N GLU A 86 -10.43 56.92 43.11
CA GLU A 86 -9.91 57.47 44.36
C GLU A 86 -10.58 58.80 44.72
N ASN A 87 -10.74 59.70 43.75
CA ASN A 87 -11.40 61.01 43.96
C ASN A 87 -12.88 60.89 44.34
N VAL A 88 -13.59 59.84 43.92
CA VAL A 88 -14.99 59.58 44.32
C VAL A 88 -15.11 58.68 45.55
N GLY A 89 -14.01 58.34 46.21
CA GLY A 89 -13.99 57.50 47.41
C GLY A 89 -14.18 56.01 47.15
N LEU A 90 -14.04 55.56 45.90
CA LEU A 90 -14.10 54.15 45.46
C LEU A 90 -12.70 53.56 45.25
N ALA A 91 -11.73 53.98 46.07
CA ALA A 91 -10.41 53.38 46.06
C ALA A 91 -10.50 51.88 46.39
N GLN A 92 -9.72 51.05 45.69
CA GLN A 92 -9.70 49.60 45.90
C GLN A 92 -9.41 49.23 47.36
N GLU A 93 -8.50 49.97 48.00
CA GLU A 93 -8.11 49.85 49.41
C GLU A 93 -9.29 50.08 50.38
N GLY A 94 -10.27 50.90 49.98
CA GLY A 94 -11.43 51.25 50.79
C GLY A 94 -12.64 50.33 50.58
N LEU A 95 -12.57 49.40 49.63
CA LEU A 95 -13.68 48.51 49.31
C LEU A 95 -13.65 47.22 50.17
N PRO A 96 -14.82 46.70 50.58
CA PRO A 96 -14.90 45.38 51.19
C PRO A 96 -14.33 44.29 50.28
N SER A 97 -13.56 43.35 50.86
CA SER A 97 -12.87 42.28 50.12
C SER A 97 -13.80 41.45 49.21
N ASN A 98 -15.03 41.17 49.65
CA ASN A 98 -16.04 40.46 48.86
C ASN A 98 -16.43 41.20 47.57
N VAL A 99 -16.46 42.54 47.58
CA VAL A 99 -16.78 43.36 46.41
C VAL A 99 -15.63 43.30 45.41
N VAL A 100 -14.38 43.41 45.89
CA VAL A 100 -13.18 43.30 45.06
C VAL A 100 -13.10 41.94 44.38
N VAL A 101 -13.33 40.85 45.13
CA VAL A 101 -13.34 39.48 44.57
C VAL A 101 -14.45 39.33 43.53
N THR A 102 -15.66 39.83 43.79
CA THR A 102 -16.78 39.73 42.84
C THR A 102 -16.52 40.49 41.54
N ALA A 103 -15.98 41.71 41.63
CA ALA A 103 -15.58 42.50 40.46
C ALA A 103 -14.46 41.80 39.66
N GLN A 104 -13.50 41.17 40.36
CA GLN A 104 -12.43 40.42 39.70
C GLN A 104 -12.96 39.19 38.95
N VAL A 105 -13.90 38.44 39.56
CA VAL A 105 -14.55 37.31 38.88
C VAL A 105 -15.31 37.79 37.65
N LEU A 106 -16.07 38.89 37.76
CA LEU A 106 -16.82 39.45 36.63
C LEU A 106 -15.89 39.88 35.49
N ALA A 107 -14.78 40.56 35.80
CA ALA A 107 -13.77 40.96 34.82
C ALA A 107 -13.10 39.74 34.16
N ASN A 108 -12.81 38.69 34.93
CA ASN A 108 -12.23 37.45 34.41
C ASN A 108 -13.18 36.74 33.45
N VAL A 109 -14.48 36.65 33.80
CA VAL A 109 -15.50 36.06 32.91
C VAL A 109 -15.68 36.92 31.67
N ALA A 110 -15.71 38.25 31.79
CA ALA A 110 -15.80 39.15 30.64
C ALA A 110 -14.62 38.97 29.67
N ASN A 111 -13.39 38.87 30.20
CA ASN A 111 -12.19 38.59 29.41
C ASN A 111 -12.24 37.22 28.73
N LEU A 112 -12.73 36.19 29.43
CA LEU A 112 -12.89 34.83 28.88
C LEU A 112 -13.91 34.81 27.74
N LEU A 113 -15.00 35.55 27.88
CA LEU A 113 -16.05 35.71 26.87
C LEU A 113 -15.67 36.71 25.77
N ASN A 114 -14.54 37.41 25.92
CA ASN A 114 -14.08 38.49 25.05
C ASN A 114 -15.13 39.60 24.86
N ILE A 115 -15.82 39.97 25.94
CA ILE A 115 -16.78 41.08 25.97
C ILE A 115 -16.18 42.29 26.68
N ARG A 116 -16.53 43.49 26.21
CA ARG A 116 -16.05 44.77 26.79
C ARG A 116 -17.07 45.41 27.72
N ASP A 117 -18.33 45.13 27.48
CA ASP A 117 -19.43 45.62 28.27
C ASP A 117 -19.81 44.57 29.33
N THR A 118 -19.94 45.01 30.57
CA THR A 118 -20.27 44.17 31.72
C THR A 118 -21.77 44.15 32.02
N GLU A 119 -22.63 44.55 31.08
CA GLU A 119 -24.07 44.32 31.18
C GLU A 119 -24.43 42.83 31.09
N MET A 120 -25.47 42.44 31.84
CA MET A 120 -25.98 41.07 31.86
C MET A 120 -26.38 40.57 30.45
N SER A 121 -26.96 41.45 29.63
CA SER A 121 -27.33 41.18 28.23
C SER A 121 -26.12 40.69 27.42
N SER A 122 -24.99 41.41 27.51
CA SER A 122 -23.72 41.09 26.87
C SER A 122 -23.17 39.73 27.31
N PHE A 123 -23.24 39.40 28.60
CA PHE A 123 -22.87 38.08 29.12
C PHE A 123 -23.75 36.96 28.56
N LEU A 124 -25.07 37.13 28.55
CA LEU A 124 -26.01 36.11 28.10
C LEU A 124 -25.81 35.76 26.62
N VAL A 125 -25.61 36.77 25.76
CA VAL A 125 -25.33 36.56 24.33
C VAL A 125 -24.03 35.78 24.15
N ALA A 126 -22.93 36.21 24.78
CA ALA A 126 -21.64 35.56 24.63
C ALA A 126 -21.63 34.12 25.17
N MET A 127 -22.33 33.86 26.28
CA MET A 127 -22.51 32.50 26.80
C MET A 127 -23.34 31.63 25.85
N GLY A 128 -24.38 32.18 25.22
CA GLY A 128 -25.16 31.52 24.18
C GLY A 128 -24.30 31.11 22.98
N ASP A 129 -23.50 32.04 22.47
CA ASP A 129 -22.59 31.80 21.35
C ASP A 129 -21.54 30.73 21.66
N ILE A 130 -20.94 30.75 22.86
CA ILE A 130 -20.02 29.72 23.30
C ILE A 130 -20.73 28.36 23.43
N SER A 131 -21.94 28.34 23.97
CA SER A 131 -22.71 27.11 24.14
C SER A 131 -23.05 26.47 22.79
N LEU A 132 -23.48 27.26 21.80
CA LEU A 132 -23.75 26.79 20.44
C LEU A 132 -22.47 26.30 19.73
N ARG A 133 -21.35 27.01 19.89
CA ARG A 133 -20.08 26.56 19.34
C ARG A 133 -19.62 25.25 19.99
N LYS A 134 -19.80 25.12 21.31
CA LYS A 134 -19.46 23.90 22.06
C LYS A 134 -20.27 22.71 21.55
N THR A 135 -21.60 22.84 21.43
CA THR A 135 -22.45 21.76 20.92
C THR A 135 -22.09 21.37 19.49
N GLY A 136 -21.82 22.35 18.60
CA GLY A 136 -21.37 22.07 17.25
C GLY A 136 -20.01 21.34 17.17
N VAL A 137 -19.08 21.63 18.10
CA VAL A 137 -17.80 20.90 18.20
C VAL A 137 -18.03 19.49 18.75
N GLU A 138 -18.87 19.32 19.76
CA GLU A 138 -19.21 18.01 20.34
C GLU A 138 -19.89 17.10 19.31
N GLU A 139 -20.80 17.63 18.49
CA GLU A 139 -21.44 16.89 17.41
C GLU A 139 -20.43 16.42 16.36
N LYS A 140 -19.54 17.31 15.91
CA LYS A 140 -18.46 16.95 14.96
C LYS A 140 -17.54 15.88 15.55
N ARG A 141 -17.18 16.00 16.83
CA ARG A 141 -16.39 14.98 17.55
C ARG A 141 -17.12 13.64 17.59
N ALA A 142 -18.41 13.64 17.91
CA ALA A 142 -19.22 12.42 17.95
C ALA A 142 -19.31 11.76 16.56
N LYS A 143 -19.47 12.55 15.49
CA LYS A 143 -19.47 12.06 14.11
C LYS A 143 -18.14 11.41 13.73
N VAL A 144 -17.03 12.12 13.93
CA VAL A 144 -15.67 11.60 13.66
C VAL A 144 -15.39 10.34 14.47
N HIS A 145 -15.82 10.29 15.72
CA HIS A 145 -15.64 9.10 16.56
C HIS A 145 -16.43 7.88 16.02
N LYS A 146 -17.67 8.09 15.54
CA LYS A 146 -18.46 7.03 14.90
C LYS A 146 -17.82 6.54 13.60
N GLU A 147 -17.38 7.46 12.74
CA GLU A 147 -16.71 7.13 11.48
C GLU A 147 -15.40 6.37 11.72
N SER A 148 -14.60 6.80 12.71
CA SER A 148 -13.37 6.12 13.11
C SER A 148 -13.65 4.69 13.58
N LYS A 149 -14.68 4.48 14.41
CA LYS A 149 -15.06 3.14 14.88
C LYS A 149 -15.48 2.24 13.72
N LEU A 150 -16.29 2.76 12.80
CA LEU A 150 -16.74 2.04 11.62
C LEU A 150 -15.54 1.63 10.73
N LEU A 151 -14.60 2.54 10.48
CA LEU A 151 -13.42 2.28 9.66
C LEU A 151 -12.50 1.23 10.30
N LEU A 152 -12.34 1.27 11.62
CA LEU A 152 -11.59 0.24 12.35
C LEU A 152 -12.25 -1.14 12.22
N ASP A 153 -13.58 -1.22 12.29
CA ASP A 153 -14.30 -2.49 12.13
C ASP A 153 -14.18 -3.04 10.71
N TYR A 154 -14.25 -2.19 9.68
CA TYR A 154 -13.95 -2.60 8.29
C TYR A 154 -12.53 -3.11 8.13
N THR A 155 -11.56 -2.40 8.71
CA THR A 155 -10.14 -2.78 8.66
C THR A 155 -9.91 -4.14 9.33
N ARG A 156 -10.51 -4.38 10.50
CA ARG A 156 -10.47 -5.69 11.18
C ARG A 156 -11.06 -6.81 10.33
N LYS A 157 -12.22 -6.57 9.70
CA LYS A 157 -12.86 -7.55 8.81
C LYS A 157 -11.97 -7.86 7.59
N ALA A 158 -11.38 -6.83 6.98
CA ALA A 158 -10.46 -6.99 5.85
C ALA A 158 -9.21 -7.79 6.24
N ILE A 159 -8.61 -7.48 7.39
CA ILE A 159 -7.45 -8.23 7.91
C ILE A 159 -7.82 -9.70 8.16
N ALA A 160 -8.96 -9.97 8.80
CA ALA A 160 -9.41 -11.34 9.04
C ALA A 160 -9.60 -12.13 7.73
N ARG A 161 -10.21 -11.49 6.72
CA ARG A 161 -10.41 -12.11 5.40
C ARG A 161 -9.08 -12.35 4.68
N LEU A 162 -8.17 -11.39 4.72
CA LEU A 162 -6.82 -11.52 4.15
C LEU A 162 -6.05 -12.67 4.79
N THR A 163 -6.08 -12.78 6.12
CA THR A 163 -5.42 -13.86 6.86
C THR A 163 -6.01 -15.22 6.51
N TYR A 164 -7.33 -15.31 6.36
CA TYR A 164 -7.99 -16.54 5.91
C TYR A 164 -7.53 -16.93 4.50
N LEU A 165 -7.56 -16.00 3.55
CA LEU A 165 -7.13 -16.26 2.17
C LEU A 165 -5.66 -16.67 2.07
N LYS A 166 -4.77 -16.02 2.83
CA LYS A 166 -3.35 -16.41 2.91
C LYS A 166 -3.16 -17.84 3.41
N ARG A 167 -3.96 -18.26 4.40
CA ARG A 167 -3.92 -19.64 4.91
C ARG A 167 -4.39 -20.64 3.87
N THR A 168 -5.50 -20.35 3.18
CA THR A 168 -6.01 -21.22 2.11
C THR A 168 -5.03 -21.31 0.94
N LEU A 169 -4.40 -20.20 0.56
CA LEU A 169 -3.37 -20.21 -0.48
C LEU A 169 -2.20 -21.12 -0.09
N ALA A 170 -1.66 -20.98 1.12
CA ALA A 170 -0.58 -21.84 1.61
C ALA A 170 -0.97 -23.33 1.61
N GLN A 171 -2.21 -23.66 2.01
CA GLN A 171 -2.71 -25.04 1.95
C GLN A 171 -2.76 -25.58 0.51
N LEU A 172 -3.25 -24.78 -0.44
CA LEU A 172 -3.29 -25.18 -1.85
C LEU A 172 -1.89 -25.33 -2.44
N GLU A 173 -0.95 -24.45 -2.07
CA GLU A 173 0.46 -24.55 -2.46
C GLU A 173 1.10 -25.83 -1.93
N ASP A 174 0.83 -26.21 -0.67
CA ASP A 174 1.29 -27.47 -0.07
C ASP A 174 0.68 -28.72 -0.76
N GLU A 175 -0.52 -28.61 -1.33
CA GLU A 175 -1.20 -29.69 -2.06
C GLU A 175 -0.69 -29.90 -3.50
N VAL A 176 0.05 -28.96 -4.09
CA VAL A 176 0.57 -29.08 -5.46
C VAL A 176 1.56 -30.24 -5.59
N ALA A 177 2.61 -30.27 -4.74
CA ALA A 177 3.66 -31.29 -4.80
C ALA A 177 3.14 -32.74 -4.68
N PRO A 178 2.25 -33.11 -3.74
CA PRO A 178 1.71 -34.47 -3.69
C PRO A 178 0.82 -34.79 -4.89
N CYS A 179 0.09 -33.82 -5.44
CA CYS A 179 -0.71 -34.00 -6.64
C CYS A 179 0.18 -34.26 -7.88
N GLU A 180 1.28 -33.51 -8.04
CA GLU A 180 2.27 -33.71 -9.09
C GLU A 180 2.92 -35.09 -8.99
N ALA A 181 3.36 -35.49 -7.79
CA ALA A 181 3.94 -36.82 -7.56
C ALA A 181 2.93 -37.95 -7.86
N GLN A 182 1.65 -37.74 -7.52
CA GLN A 182 0.60 -38.69 -7.87
C GLN A 182 0.43 -38.76 -9.41
N MET A 183 0.39 -37.64 -10.10
CA MET A 183 0.26 -37.58 -11.55
C MET A 183 1.45 -38.25 -12.26
N GLU A 184 2.67 -38.07 -11.76
CA GLU A 184 3.87 -38.72 -12.27
C GLU A 184 3.83 -40.24 -12.09
N ASN A 185 3.36 -40.72 -10.93
CA ASN A 185 3.14 -42.15 -10.69
C ASN A 185 2.10 -42.74 -11.66
N TRP A 186 0.98 -42.03 -11.89
CA TRP A 186 -0.04 -42.46 -12.85
C TRP A 186 0.50 -42.51 -14.27
N ASN A 187 1.28 -41.50 -14.69
CA ASN A 187 1.94 -41.46 -15.99
C ASN A 187 2.90 -42.65 -16.17
N THR A 188 3.71 -42.94 -15.15
CA THR A 188 4.63 -44.09 -15.15
C THR A 188 3.87 -45.42 -15.30
N ASN A 189 2.81 -45.62 -14.51
CA ASN A 189 1.96 -46.80 -14.60
C ASN A 189 1.30 -46.95 -15.98
N LEU A 190 0.87 -45.85 -16.57
CA LEU A 190 0.27 -45.84 -17.90
C LEU A 190 1.28 -46.21 -19.00
N GLN A 191 2.53 -45.73 -18.88
CA GLN A 191 3.62 -46.13 -19.78
C GLN A 191 3.94 -47.62 -19.66
N VAL A 192 3.95 -48.17 -18.45
CA VAL A 192 4.12 -49.61 -18.21
C VAL A 192 2.97 -50.41 -18.83
N MET A 193 1.73 -49.96 -18.66
CA MET A 193 0.55 -50.61 -19.28
C MET A 193 0.64 -50.61 -20.81
N ALA A 194 1.00 -49.47 -21.42
CA ALA A 194 1.18 -49.36 -22.87
C ALA A 194 2.32 -50.25 -23.39
N ALA A 195 3.42 -50.40 -22.63
CA ALA A 195 4.50 -51.32 -22.99
C ALA A 195 4.04 -52.78 -22.94
N LYS A 196 3.28 -53.17 -21.90
CA LYS A 196 2.70 -54.52 -21.79
C LYS A 196 1.69 -54.80 -22.88
N GLU A 197 0.85 -53.83 -23.23
CA GLU A 197 -0.10 -53.95 -24.34
C GLU A 197 0.62 -54.28 -25.66
N ARG A 198 1.68 -53.54 -25.99
CA ARG A 198 2.51 -53.83 -27.18
C ARG A 198 3.15 -55.21 -27.12
N GLN A 199 3.67 -55.59 -25.96
CA GLN A 199 4.25 -56.92 -25.76
C GLN A 199 3.21 -58.02 -26.03
N TYR A 200 2.00 -57.89 -25.49
CA TYR A 200 0.93 -58.86 -25.71
C TYR A 200 0.46 -58.89 -27.16
N MET A 201 0.32 -57.72 -27.81
CA MET A 201 0.00 -57.67 -29.24
C MET A 201 1.05 -58.40 -30.08
N GLN A 202 2.34 -58.21 -29.78
CA GLN A 202 3.43 -58.89 -30.48
C GLN A 202 3.43 -60.40 -30.22
N GLN A 203 3.16 -60.82 -28.97
CA GLN A 203 3.00 -62.25 -28.65
C GLN A 203 1.83 -62.86 -29.41
N CYS A 204 0.67 -62.20 -29.46
CA CYS A 204 -0.49 -62.65 -30.23
C CYS A 204 -0.17 -62.77 -31.74
N ALA A 205 0.56 -61.81 -32.30
CA ALA A 205 1.01 -61.87 -33.69
C ALA A 205 1.94 -63.08 -33.93
N ASN A 206 2.95 -63.28 -33.08
CA ASN A 206 3.85 -64.44 -33.16
C ASN A 206 3.09 -65.77 -33.03
N TYR A 207 2.18 -65.90 -32.06
CA TYR A 207 1.39 -67.13 -31.91
C TYR A 207 0.50 -67.40 -33.11
N LYS A 208 -0.06 -66.35 -33.72
CA LYS A 208 -0.84 -66.47 -34.95
C LYS A 208 0.02 -66.97 -36.11
N GLU A 209 1.22 -66.42 -36.30
CA GLU A 209 2.17 -66.89 -37.33
C GLU A 209 2.56 -68.36 -37.12
N ILE A 210 2.93 -68.77 -35.90
CA ILE A 210 3.27 -70.16 -35.59
C ILE A 210 2.11 -71.10 -35.92
N ILE A 211 0.88 -70.69 -35.58
CA ILE A 211 -0.32 -71.47 -35.88
C ILE A 211 -0.52 -71.55 -37.40
N ASP A 212 -0.46 -70.43 -38.12
CA ASP A 212 -0.62 -70.37 -39.58
C ASP A 212 0.45 -71.20 -40.32
N GLU A 213 1.72 -71.17 -39.90
CA GLU A 213 2.80 -72.03 -40.41
C GLU A 213 2.51 -73.52 -40.17
N ARG A 214 2.01 -73.86 -38.99
CA ARG A 214 1.71 -75.26 -38.64
C ARG A 214 0.49 -75.79 -39.39
N TRP A 215 -0.54 -74.97 -39.61
CA TRP A 215 -1.69 -75.33 -40.45
C TRP A 215 -1.31 -75.44 -41.91
N THR A 216 -0.52 -74.51 -42.45
CA THR A 216 -0.04 -74.59 -43.85
C THR A 216 0.85 -75.81 -44.07
N SER A 217 1.77 -76.12 -43.15
CA SER A 217 2.57 -77.36 -43.20
C SER A 217 1.71 -78.62 -43.14
N ASN A 218 0.78 -78.71 -42.18
CA ASN A 218 -0.13 -79.87 -42.08
C ASN A 218 -1.03 -80.01 -43.30
N CYS A 219 -1.50 -78.91 -43.91
CA CYS A 219 -2.27 -78.95 -45.15
C CYS A 219 -1.41 -79.44 -46.33
N ILE A 220 -0.15 -79.02 -46.42
CA ILE A 220 0.80 -79.53 -47.41
C ILE A 220 1.05 -81.02 -47.19
N ASP A 221 1.29 -81.46 -45.95
CA ASP A 221 1.51 -82.86 -45.60
C ASP A 221 0.27 -83.74 -45.90
N LEU A 222 -0.93 -83.25 -45.62
CA LEU A 222 -2.19 -83.94 -45.95
C LEU A 222 -2.42 -84.03 -47.46
N CYS A 223 -2.11 -82.99 -48.22
CA CYS A 223 -2.12 -83.01 -49.69
C CYS A 223 -1.07 -84.00 -50.26
N MET A 224 0.12 -84.06 -49.66
CA MET A 224 1.17 -85.02 -50.04
C MET A 224 0.77 -86.47 -49.71
N LEU A 225 0.01 -86.69 -48.63
CA LEU A 225 -0.51 -88.02 -48.27
C LEU A 225 -1.69 -88.46 -49.17
N GLN A 226 -2.57 -87.54 -49.56
CA GLN A 226 -3.66 -87.84 -50.50
C GLN A 226 -3.14 -88.12 -51.92
N THR A 227 -2.12 -87.42 -52.38
CA THR A 227 -1.51 -87.68 -53.69
C THR A 227 -0.80 -89.04 -53.72
N THR A 228 -0.07 -89.41 -52.67
CA THR A 228 0.62 -90.72 -52.57
C THR A 228 -0.35 -91.89 -52.51
N THR A 229 -1.42 -91.79 -51.72
CA THR A 229 -2.48 -92.81 -51.64
C THR A 229 -3.24 -92.95 -52.95
N LEU A 230 -3.54 -91.86 -53.66
CA LEU A 230 -4.15 -91.91 -55.00
C LEU A 230 -3.23 -92.58 -56.02
N THR A 231 -1.93 -92.30 -56.01
CA THR A 231 -0.97 -93.04 -56.87
C THR A 231 -0.92 -94.53 -56.55
N GLN A 232 -0.92 -94.92 -55.27
CA GLN A 232 -0.97 -96.33 -54.88
C GLN A 232 -2.28 -97.00 -55.32
N PHE A 233 -3.42 -96.30 -55.21
CA PHE A 233 -4.71 -96.81 -55.67
C PHE A 233 -4.76 -96.99 -57.20
N CYS A 234 -4.19 -96.04 -57.96
CA CYS A 234 -4.02 -96.15 -59.41
C CYS A 234 -3.11 -97.32 -59.80
N ILE A 235 -2.04 -97.57 -59.05
CA ILE A 235 -1.15 -98.73 -59.27
C ILE A 235 -1.89 -100.04 -58.96
N MET A 236 -2.62 -100.12 -57.85
CA MET A 236 -3.43 -101.28 -57.47
C MET A 236 -4.54 -101.59 -58.48
N LEU A 237 -5.26 -100.58 -58.99
CA LEU A 237 -6.24 -100.77 -60.07
C LEU A 237 -5.59 -101.27 -61.36
N ARG A 238 -4.35 -100.85 -61.65
CA ARG A 238 -3.59 -101.34 -62.81
C ARG A 238 -3.20 -102.80 -62.65
N ILE A 239 -2.80 -103.22 -61.44
CA ILE A 239 -2.50 -104.62 -61.09
C ILE A 239 -3.77 -105.47 -61.14
N LEU A 240 -4.90 -104.99 -60.62
CA LEU A 240 -6.17 -105.73 -60.66
C LEU A 240 -6.69 -105.89 -62.10
N LYS A 241 -6.52 -104.87 -62.96
CA LYS A 241 -6.88 -104.93 -64.37
C LYS A 241 -5.97 -105.89 -65.16
N LEU A 242 -4.70 -106.01 -64.77
CA LEU A 242 -3.80 -107.07 -65.27
C LEU A 242 -4.24 -108.46 -64.80
N SER A 243 -4.71 -108.59 -63.56
CA SER A 243 -5.16 -109.88 -63.01
C SER A 243 -6.49 -110.36 -63.61
N VAL A 244 -7.42 -109.47 -63.95
CA VAL A 244 -8.68 -109.81 -64.64
C VAL A 244 -8.44 -110.21 -66.10
N ASN A 245 -7.44 -109.60 -66.77
CA ASN A 245 -7.05 -110.01 -68.13
C ASN A 245 -6.36 -111.39 -68.18
N TYR A 246 -5.88 -111.92 -67.06
CA TYR A 246 -5.23 -113.24 -67.02
C TYR A 246 -6.22 -114.40 -66.77
N MET A 247 -7.50 -114.12 -66.54
CA MET A 247 -8.56 -115.13 -66.29
C MET A 247 -9.64 -115.18 -67.40
N SER A 248 -9.32 -114.71 -68.61
CA SER A 248 -10.15 -114.87 -69.82
C SER A 248 -9.47 -115.69 -70.92
N VAL A 249 -8.71 -116.71 -70.53
CA VAL A 249 -8.21 -117.77 -71.42
C VAL A 249 -8.54 -119.13 -70.81
#